data_AF-A0A850VM83-F1
#
_entry.id   AF-A0A850VM83-F1
#
_cell.length_a   1.000
_cell.length_b   1.000
_cell.length_c   1.000
_cell.angle_alpha   90.00
_cell.angle_beta   90.00
_cell.angle_gamma   90.00
#
_symmetry.space_group_name_H-M   'P 1'
#
loop_
_entity.id
_entity.type
_entity.pdbx_description
1 polymer ?
#
loop_
_entity_poly.entity_id
_entity_poly.type
_entity_poly.pdbx_seq_one_letter_code
_entity_poly.pdbx_strand_id
1 'polypeptide(L)'
;YAFLLESTMNEYHRRHNCNLTQIGGLLDTKGYGIGMPLVRDEITLAILQLQENNRLEILKRKWWEGGHCPKEEDHRAKGLGMENIGGIFVVLVCGLIVAIFVAVMEFVWSTRRS
;
A
#
# COMPACT_ATOMS: atom_id res chain seq x y z
N TYR A 1 21.90 -17.77 -3.00
CA TYR A 1 22.27 -16.85 -4.10
C TYR A 1 21.27 -15.70 -4.09
N ALA A 2 21.71 -14.47 -4.31
CA ALA A 2 20.83 -13.29 -4.35
C ALA A 2 21.17 -12.49 -5.61
N PHE A 3 20.16 -11.92 -6.26
CA PHE A 3 20.32 -11.17 -7.50
C PHE A 3 19.56 -9.85 -7.39
N LEU A 4 20.20 -8.76 -7.84
CA LEU A 4 19.63 -7.42 -7.81
C LEU A 4 19.09 -7.09 -9.20
N LEU A 5 17.79 -6.82 -9.27
CA LEU A 5 17.06 -6.45 -10.49
C LEU A 5 16.39 -5.10 -10.29
N GLU A 6 16.07 -4.45 -11.41
CA GLU A 6 15.11 -3.35 -11.38
C GLU A 6 13.75 -3.84 -10.88
N SER A 7 13.03 -2.98 -10.17
CA SER A 7 11.75 -3.29 -9.54
C SER A 7 10.70 -3.85 -10.52
N THR A 8 10.58 -3.30 -11.73
CA THR A 8 9.58 -3.75 -12.72
C THR A 8 9.88 -5.16 -13.24
N MET A 9 11.16 -5.45 -13.50
CA MET A 9 11.64 -6.76 -13.93
C MET A 9 11.50 -7.79 -12.81
N ASN A 10 11.81 -7.41 -11.58
CA ASN A 10 11.60 -8.27 -10.41
C ASN A 10 10.10 -8.61 -10.23
N GLU A 11 9.20 -7.64 -10.37
CA GLU A 11 7.75 -7.86 -10.31
C GLU A 11 7.28 -8.86 -11.38
N TYR A 12 7.79 -8.73 -12.62
CA TYR A 12 7.49 -9.66 -13.70
C TYR A 12 7.94 -11.08 -13.36
N HIS A 13 9.21 -11.27 -13.02
CA HIS A 13 9.75 -12.60 -12.73
C HIS A 13 9.07 -13.26 -11.53
N ARG A 14 8.77 -12.50 -10.48
CA ARG A 14 8.04 -12.98 -9.30
C ARG A 14 6.63 -13.46 -9.66
N ARG A 15 5.92 -12.74 -10.54
CA ARG A 15 4.58 -13.18 -10.99
C ARG A 15 4.62 -14.47 -11.79
N HIS A 16 5.69 -14.71 -12.54
CA HIS A 16 5.84 -15.93 -13.35
C HIS A 16 6.48 -17.10 -12.60
N ASN A 17 7.21 -16.87 -11.50
CA ASN A 17 7.92 -17.89 -10.75
C ASN A 17 7.63 -17.77 -9.24
N CYS A 18 6.82 -18.67 -8.70
CA CYS A 18 6.34 -18.58 -7.31
C CYS A 18 7.37 -18.98 -6.26
N ASN A 19 8.57 -19.42 -6.69
CA ASN A 19 9.69 -19.74 -5.81
C ASN A 19 10.62 -18.53 -5.59
N LEU A 20 10.31 -17.37 -6.19
CA LEU A 20 11.08 -16.14 -6.01
C LEU A 20 10.42 -15.27 -4.94
N THR A 21 11.19 -14.88 -3.92
CA THR A 21 10.74 -13.96 -2.88
C THR A 21 11.53 -12.65 -2.94
N GLN A 22 10.83 -11.52 -2.90
CA GLN A 22 11.49 -10.22 -2.80
C GLN A 22 11.87 -9.92 -1.35
N ILE A 23 13.17 -9.77 -1.10
CA ILE A 23 13.70 -9.35 0.20
C ILE A 23 14.13 -7.88 0.11
N GLY A 24 13.70 -7.06 1.08
CA GLY A 24 13.95 -5.62 1.10
C GLY A 24 12.90 -4.76 0.38
N GLY A 25 13.19 -3.46 0.24
CA GLY A 25 12.36 -2.45 -0.45
C GLY A 25 12.89 -2.13 -1.85
N LEU A 26 12.35 -1.07 -2.47
CA LEU A 26 12.92 -0.55 -3.71
C LEU A 26 14.24 0.15 -3.39
N LEU A 27 15.33 -0.31 -4.01
CA LEU A 27 16.65 0.32 -3.91
C LEU A 27 16.73 1.57 -4.80
N ASP A 28 15.97 1.59 -5.90
CA ASP A 28 15.96 2.69 -6.87
C ASP A 28 14.69 2.66 -7.74
N THR A 29 14.23 3.85 -8.14
CA THR A 29 13.09 4.03 -9.07
C THR A 29 13.60 4.71 -10.33
N LYS A 30 14.05 3.92 -11.30
CA LYS A 30 14.38 4.42 -12.64
C LYS A 30 13.17 4.32 -13.56
N GLY A 31 13.03 5.30 -14.44
CA GLY A 31 12.05 5.31 -15.53
C GLY A 31 12.67 4.90 -16.86
N TYR A 32 11.87 4.28 -17.73
CA TYR A 32 12.25 4.03 -19.12
C TYR A 32 11.94 5.25 -19.98
N GLY A 33 12.85 5.61 -20.87
CA GLY A 33 12.68 6.69 -21.83
C GLY A 33 13.12 6.27 -23.23
N ILE A 34 12.55 6.89 -24.25
CA ILE A 34 12.92 6.64 -25.65
C ILE A 34 13.74 7.84 -26.14
N GLY A 35 15.00 7.59 -26.51
CA GLY A 35 15.92 8.62 -27.01
C GLY A 35 15.89 8.72 -28.53
N MET A 36 15.63 9.91 -29.07
CA MET A 36 15.55 10.15 -30.52
C MET A 36 16.25 11.47 -30.89
N PRO A 37 16.95 11.57 -32.03
CA PRO A 37 17.74 12.76 -32.35
C PRO A 37 16.91 13.95 -32.88
N LEU A 38 15.91 13.74 -33.74
CA LEU A 38 15.25 14.82 -34.50
C LEU A 38 13.74 14.99 -34.25
N VAL A 39 13.07 14.04 -33.62
CA VAL A 39 11.60 14.01 -33.43
C VAL A 39 11.19 13.83 -31.97
N ARG A 40 11.90 14.52 -31.07
CA ARG A 40 11.70 14.39 -29.61
C ARG A 40 10.33 14.90 -29.16
N ASP A 41 9.94 16.08 -29.65
CA ASP A 41 8.76 16.79 -29.14
C ASP A 41 7.46 16.12 -29.57
N GLU A 42 7.35 15.73 -30.85
CA GLU A 42 6.15 15.06 -31.38
C GLU A 42 5.90 13.73 -30.66
N ILE A 43 6.95 12.96 -30.40
CA ILE A 43 6.83 11.65 -29.75
C ILE A 43 6.60 11.79 -28.26
N THR A 44 7.21 12.78 -27.62
CA THR A 44 6.90 13.10 -26.22
C THR A 44 5.42 13.48 -26.08
N LEU A 45 4.89 14.30 -26.97
CA LEU A 45 3.47 14.66 -26.99
C LEU A 45 2.57 13.42 -27.20
N ALA A 46 2.92 12.54 -28.13
CA ALA A 46 2.20 11.29 -28.36
C ALA A 46 2.20 10.37 -27.12
N ILE A 47 3.33 10.27 -26.40
CA ILE A 47 3.43 9.51 -25.16
C ILE A 47 2.54 10.11 -24.08
N LEU A 48 2.54 11.44 -23.93
CA LEU A 48 1.68 12.14 -22.97
C LEU A 48 0.20 11.88 -23.26
N GLN A 49 -0.22 11.92 -24.54
CA GLN A 49 -1.59 11.56 -24.92
C GLN A 49 -1.92 10.09 -24.62
N LEU A 50 -0.98 9.17 -24.79
CA LEU A 50 -1.19 7.76 -24.42
C LEU A 50 -1.29 7.56 -22.90
N GLN A 51 -0.57 8.36 -22.10
CA GLN A 51 -0.68 8.39 -20.65
C GLN A 51 -2.04 8.94 -20.20
N GLU A 52 -2.47 10.08 -20.76
CA GLU A 52 -3.76 10.71 -20.46
C GLU A 52 -4.93 9.77 -20.79
N ASN A 53 -4.86 9.09 -21.94
CA ASN A 53 -5.87 8.10 -22.35
C ASN A 53 -5.75 6.76 -21.62
N ASN A 54 -4.88 6.65 -20.61
CA ASN A 54 -4.62 5.45 -19.83
C ASN A 54 -4.23 4.19 -20.65
N ARG A 55 -3.75 4.39 -21.89
CA ARG A 55 -3.40 3.30 -22.81
C ARG A 55 -2.18 2.54 -22.34
N LEU A 56 -1.21 3.23 -21.73
CA LEU A 56 -0.01 2.59 -21.19
C LEU A 56 -0.31 1.64 -20.04
N GLU A 57 -1.26 1.96 -19.16
CA GLU A 57 -1.65 1.07 -18.06
C GLU A 57 -2.35 -0.19 -18.60
N ILE A 58 -3.25 -0.02 -19.58
CA ILE A 58 -3.92 -1.14 -20.24
C ILE A 58 -2.89 -2.07 -20.89
N LEU A 59 -1.89 -1.51 -21.57
CA LEU A 59 -0.80 -2.29 -22.16
C LEU A 59 0.03 -2.98 -21.08
N LYS A 60 0.46 -2.25 -20.04
CA LYS A 60 1.20 -2.83 -18.91
C LYS A 60 0.44 -4.00 -18.33
N ARG A 61 -0.84 -3.80 -18.02
CA ARG A 61 -1.71 -4.83 -17.47
C ARG A 61 -1.82 -6.03 -18.40
N LYS A 62 -2.11 -5.82 -19.68
CA LYS A 62 -2.19 -6.89 -20.69
C LYS A 62 -0.90 -7.73 -20.78
N TRP A 63 0.27 -7.10 -20.68
CA TRP A 63 1.55 -7.81 -20.76
C TRP A 63 1.99 -8.45 -19.43
N TRP A 64 1.55 -7.92 -18.29
CA TRP A 64 1.90 -8.45 -16.95
C TRP A 64 0.80 -9.34 -16.32
N GLU A 65 -0.39 -9.44 -16.93
CA GLU A 65 -1.48 -10.36 -16.55
C GLU A 65 -1.26 -11.73 -17.21
N GLY A 66 -0.23 -12.45 -16.77
CA GLY A 66 0.04 -13.82 -17.22
C GLY A 66 0.72 -14.70 -16.17
N GLY A 67 1.00 -14.15 -14.98
CA GLY A 67 1.59 -14.90 -13.88
C GLY A 67 0.60 -15.89 -13.29
N HIS A 68 0.96 -17.18 -13.31
CA HIS A 68 0.17 -18.27 -12.74
C HIS A 68 0.32 -18.42 -11.22
N CYS A 69 1.11 -17.56 -10.58
CA CYS A 69 1.20 -17.58 -9.13
C CYS A 69 -0.10 -17.07 -8.53
N PRO A 70 -0.62 -17.74 -7.47
CA PRO A 70 -1.64 -17.10 -6.65
C PRO A 70 -1.10 -15.73 -6.28
N LYS A 71 -1.91 -14.67 -6.43
CA LYS A 71 -1.56 -13.35 -5.90
C LYS A 71 -1.07 -13.63 -4.50
N GLU A 72 0.22 -13.41 -4.27
CA GLU A 72 0.84 -13.61 -2.98
C GLU A 72 -0.09 -12.90 -2.02
N GLU A 73 -0.80 -13.69 -1.20
CA GLU A 73 -1.51 -13.12 -0.07
C GLU A 73 -0.45 -12.27 0.57
N ASP A 74 -0.71 -10.97 0.65
CA ASP A 74 0.28 -9.97 1.03
C ASP A 74 0.68 -10.29 2.48
N HIS A 75 1.61 -11.23 2.66
CA HIS A 75 2.22 -11.63 3.91
C HIS A 75 3.09 -10.47 4.44
N ARG A 76 3.05 -9.31 3.77
CA ARG A 76 3.59 -8.03 4.21
C ARG A 76 2.53 -7.04 4.71
N ALA A 77 1.24 -7.36 4.67
CA ALA A 77 0.22 -6.51 5.25
C ALA A 77 -1.06 -7.27 5.63
N LYS A 78 -0.96 -8.35 6.42
CA LYS A 78 -2.07 -8.68 7.32
C LYS A 78 -2.19 -7.48 8.26
N GLY A 79 -3.17 -6.63 7.96
CA GLY A 79 -3.22 -5.25 8.44
C GLY A 79 -3.04 -5.12 9.94
N LEU A 80 -1.84 -4.66 10.33
CA LEU A 80 -1.62 -3.93 11.59
C LEU A 80 -2.48 -2.64 11.66
N GLY A 81 -3.27 -2.31 10.63
CA GLY A 81 -4.22 -1.21 10.63
C GLY A 81 -5.55 -1.53 11.32
N MET A 82 -6.12 -2.73 11.14
CA MET A 82 -7.46 -3.02 11.68
C MET A 82 -7.43 -3.44 13.15
N GLU A 83 -6.41 -4.20 13.58
CA GLU A 83 -6.26 -4.59 15.00
C GLU A 83 -5.85 -3.39 15.88
N ASN A 84 -4.96 -2.52 15.38
CA ASN A 84 -4.51 -1.35 16.14
C ASN A 84 -5.59 -0.25 16.26
N ILE A 85 -6.46 -0.08 15.26
CA ILE A 85 -7.61 0.84 15.34
C ILE A 85 -8.63 0.35 16.36
N GLY A 86 -8.81 -0.98 16.49
CA GLY A 86 -9.68 -1.58 17.51
C GLY A 86 -9.26 -1.23 18.94
N GLY A 87 -7.95 -1.21 19.21
CA GLY A 87 -7.43 -0.86 20.54
C GLY A 87 -7.80 0.55 21.01
N ILE A 88 -7.78 1.53 20.10
CA ILE A 88 -8.11 2.93 20.43
C ILE A 88 -9.59 3.08 20.81
N PHE A 89 -10.49 2.44 20.07
CA PHE A 89 -11.93 2.48 20.36
C PHE A 89 -12.25 1.86 21.73
N VAL A 90 -11.61 0.73 22.07
CA VAL A 90 -11.81 0.06 23.36
C VAL A 90 -11.34 0.93 24.52
N VAL A 91 -10.17 1.57 24.41
CA VAL A 91 -9.63 2.46 25.45
C VAL A 91 -10.55 3.66 25.68
N LEU A 92 -11.10 4.25 24.61
CA LEU A 92 -12.03 5.37 24.70
C LEU A 92 -13.35 4.97 25.40
N VAL A 93 -13.93 3.83 25.05
CA VAL A 93 -15.16 3.33 25.68
C VAL A 93 -14.94 3.03 27.15
N CYS A 94 -13.85 2.34 27.50
CA CYS A 94 -13.50 2.09 28.90
C CYS A 94 -13.27 3.39 29.69
N GLY A 95 -12.56 4.36 29.11
CA GLY A 95 -12.33 5.66 29.74
C GLY A 95 -13.61 6.43 30.00
N LEU A 96 -14.56 6.41 29.06
CA LEU A 96 -15.86 7.06 29.21
C LEU A 96 -16.68 6.44 30.35
N ILE A 97 -16.73 5.11 30.44
CA ILE A 97 -17.46 4.40 31.50
C ILE A 97 -16.88 4.73 32.88
N VAL A 98 -15.55 4.71 33.01
CA VAL A 98 -14.86 5.05 34.27
C VAL A 98 -15.13 6.51 34.66
N ALA A 99 -15.07 7.45 33.71
CA ALA A 99 -15.34 8.86 33.97
C ALA A 99 -16.78 9.08 34.48
N ILE A 100 -17.77 8.42 33.86
CA ILE A 100 -19.17 8.49 34.31
C ILE A 100 -19.31 7.91 35.72
N PHE A 101 -18.67 6.78 36.00
CA PHE A 101 -18.75 6.15 37.32
C PHE A 101 -18.15 7.03 38.42
N VAL A 102 -17.00 7.65 38.17
CA VAL A 102 -16.36 8.60 39.09
C VAL A 102 -17.26 9.82 39.31
N ALA A 103 -17.83 10.39 38.25
CA ALA A 103 -18.73 11.55 38.36
C ALA A 103 -19.98 11.22 39.20
N VAL A 104 -20.56 10.04 39.02
CA VAL A 104 -21.70 9.58 39.84
C VAL A 104 -21.29 9.36 41.29
N MET A 105 -20.14 8.72 41.54
CA MET A 105 -19.64 8.53 42.91
C MET A 105 -19.39 9.87 43.62
N GLU A 106 -18.73 10.82 42.96
CA GLU A 106 -18.50 12.15 43.51
C GLU A 106 -19.81 12.89 43.78
N PHE A 107 -20.78 12.81 42.87
CA PHE A 107 -22.09 13.44 43.07
C PHE A 107 -22.84 12.84 44.26
N VAL A 108 -22.82 11.52 44.43
CA VAL A 108 -23.46 10.84 45.58
C VAL A 108 -22.73 11.19 46.88
N TRP A 109 -21.39 11.19 46.90
CA TRP A 109 -20.63 11.59 48.09
C TRP A 109 -20.84 13.06 48.44
N SER A 110 -20.86 13.95 47.45
CA SER A 110 -21.12 15.38 47.64
C SER A 110 -22.52 15.63 48.19
N THR A 111 -23.54 15.00 47.60
CA THR A 111 -24.94 15.12 48.05
C THR A 111 -25.15 14.52 49.44
N ARG A 112 -24.42 13.47 49.81
CA ARG A 112 -24.52 12.83 51.14
C ARG A 112 -23.70 13.54 52.22
N ARG A 113 -22.75 14.39 51.82
CA ARG A 113 -21.92 15.21 52.73
C ARG A 113 -22.47 16.63 52.90
N SER A 114 -23.38 17.06 52.03
CA SER A 114 -24.24 18.24 52.23
C SER A 114 -25.49 17.90 53.03
#